data_AF-A0A1H4MT51-F1
#
_entry.id   AF-A0A1H4MT51-F1
#
_cell.length_a   1.000
_cell.length_b   1.000
_cell.length_c   1.000
_cell.angle_alpha   90.00
_cell.angle_beta   90.00
_cell.angle_gamma   90.00
#
_symmetry.space_group_name_H-M   'P 1'
#
loop_
_entity.id
_entity.type
_entity.pdbx_description
1 polymer ?
#
loop_
_entity_poly.entity_id
_entity_poly.type
_entity_poly.pdbx_seq_one_letter_code
_entity_poly.pdbx_strand_id
1 'polypeptide(L)'
;MSDRLTNRGTPLIVGRSTLPFLWTGGAAIILGGVVAAVTAPLRLEHGSWASAYLVLVVGVALIALGAVQSRLAQRLSGRAIGVELGGWLVGSAGVIGGTLLEAPPIVDVGGILLLVSLITFMLAVRRPAPAPPVMLWTFRLVVAIIIVSIPIGLVLSQLRHG
;
A
#
# COMPACT_ATOMS: atom_id res chain seq x y z
N MET A 1 0.12 43.94 11.26
CA MET A 1 -1.19 43.52 10.69
C MET A 1 -1.11 43.91 9.21
N SER A 2 -0.76 43.08 8.24
CA SER A 2 -0.84 41.62 8.10
C SER A 2 0.06 41.16 6.92
N ASP A 3 1.36 41.00 7.13
CA ASP A 3 2.28 40.37 6.16
C ASP A 3 2.17 38.84 6.22
N ARG A 4 0.97 38.34 5.92
CA ARG A 4 0.59 36.92 6.05
C ARG A 4 0.43 36.22 4.70
N LEU A 5 1.10 36.69 3.64
CA LEU A 5 0.93 36.18 2.27
C LEU A 5 2.24 35.84 1.53
N THR A 6 3.34 35.57 2.25
CA THR A 6 4.50 34.90 1.65
C THR A 6 4.21 33.41 1.47
N ASN A 7 3.44 33.13 0.43
CA ASN A 7 3.78 32.14 -0.59
C ASN A 7 4.63 30.95 -0.09
N ARG A 8 4.00 30.03 0.65
CA ARG A 8 4.55 28.68 0.86
C ARG A 8 4.03 27.73 -0.21
N GLY A 9 4.19 28.11 -1.48
CA GLY A 9 4.35 27.13 -2.52
C GLY A 9 5.72 26.49 -2.38
N THR A 10 5.97 25.71 -1.31
CA THR A 10 7.08 24.76 -1.35
C THR A 10 6.77 23.85 -2.53
N PRO A 11 7.53 23.91 -3.65
CA PRO A 11 7.34 22.90 -4.68
C PRO A 11 7.41 21.56 -3.97
N LEU A 12 6.44 20.69 -4.23
CA LEU A 12 6.49 19.32 -3.72
C LEU A 12 7.71 18.69 -4.41
N ILE A 13 8.90 18.87 -3.82
CA ILE A 13 10.10 18.22 -4.26
C ILE A 13 9.88 16.76 -3.90
N VAL A 14 9.33 16.02 -4.86
CA VAL A 14 9.26 14.56 -4.83
C VAL A 14 10.71 14.11 -4.75
N GLY A 15 11.12 13.63 -3.58
CA GLY A 15 12.47 13.11 -3.41
C GLY A 15 12.71 11.99 -4.43
N ARG A 16 13.94 11.86 -4.94
CA ARG A 16 14.28 10.76 -5.87
C ARG A 16 13.91 9.38 -5.32
N SER A 17 13.90 9.23 -4.00
CA SER A 17 13.49 8.04 -3.27
C SER A 17 11.97 7.78 -3.28
N THR A 18 11.13 8.77 -3.59
CA THR A 18 9.66 8.62 -3.71
C THR A 18 9.26 8.11 -5.10
N LEU A 19 10.04 8.41 -6.14
CA LEU A 19 9.77 8.02 -7.53
C LEU A 19 9.45 6.54 -7.73
N PRO A 20 10.21 5.57 -7.20
CA PRO A 20 9.91 4.16 -7.44
C PRO A 20 8.55 3.76 -6.88
N PHE A 21 8.18 4.25 -5.68
CA PHE A 21 6.85 4.01 -5.10
C PHE A 21 5.73 4.63 -5.93
N LEU A 22 5.96 5.85 -6.46
CA LEU A 22 4.99 6.55 -7.30
C LEU A 22 4.74 5.83 -8.62
N TRP A 23 5.81 5.39 -9.29
CA TRP A 23 5.72 4.64 -10.55
C TRP A 23 5.05 3.28 -10.36
N THR A 24 5.50 2.51 -9.36
CA THR A 24 4.95 1.19 -9.10
C THR A 24 3.50 1.27 -8.66
N GLY A 25 3.17 2.18 -7.74
CA GLY A 25 1.79 2.35 -7.29
C GLY A 25 0.89 2.92 -8.39
N GLY A 26 1.38 3.87 -9.20
CA GLY A 26 0.65 4.39 -10.35
C GLY A 26 0.34 3.32 -11.39
N ALA A 27 1.31 2.45 -11.69
CA ALA A 27 1.11 1.31 -12.56
C ALA A 27 0.03 0.35 -12.02
N ALA A 28 0.02 0.09 -10.71
CA ALA A 28 -1.00 -0.74 -10.07
C ALA A 28 -2.41 -0.13 -10.15
N ILE A 29 -2.54 1.20 -9.99
CA ILE A 29 -3.83 1.91 -10.16
C ILE A 29 -4.33 1.76 -11.60
N ILE A 30 -3.45 1.96 -12.58
CA ILE A 30 -3.79 1.80 -14.00
C ILE A 30 -4.24 0.36 -14.28
N LEU A 31 -3.48 -0.64 -13.80
CA LEU A 31 -3.83 -2.04 -13.95
C LEU A 31 -5.19 -2.36 -13.29
N GLY A 32 -5.46 -1.83 -12.10
CA GLY A 32 -6.75 -1.98 -11.44
C GLY A 32 -7.91 -1.38 -12.26
N GLY A 33 -7.71 -0.20 -12.87
CA GLY A 33 -8.68 0.40 -13.78
C GLY A 33 -8.93 -0.44 -15.03
N VAL A 34 -7.86 -1.02 -15.61
CA VAL A 34 -7.97 -1.95 -16.75
C VAL A 34 -8.76 -3.20 -16.34
N VAL A 35 -8.47 -3.79 -15.16
CA VAL A 35 -9.21 -4.94 -14.63
C VAL A 35 -10.70 -4.60 -14.46
N ALA A 36 -11.05 -3.42 -13.95
CA ALA A 36 -12.45 -2.99 -13.87
C ALA A 36 -13.11 -2.91 -15.25
N ALA A 37 -12.42 -2.32 -16.23
CA ALA A 37 -12.94 -2.15 -17.59
C ALA A 37 -13.22 -3.49 -18.29
N VAL A 38 -12.37 -4.51 -18.09
CA VAL A 38 -12.60 -5.86 -18.65
C VAL A 38 -13.57 -6.71 -17.84
N THR A 39 -13.68 -6.46 -16.53
CA THR A 39 -14.61 -7.18 -15.66
C THR A 39 -16.06 -6.88 -16.01
N ALA A 40 -16.38 -5.62 -16.35
CA ALA A 40 -17.75 -5.21 -16.64
C ALA A 40 -18.38 -5.98 -17.81
N PRO A 41 -17.71 -6.17 -18.97
CA PRO A 41 -18.22 -7.03 -20.05
C PRO A 41 -18.22 -8.52 -19.73
N LEU A 42 -17.25 -9.01 -18.96
CA LEU A 42 -17.02 -10.45 -18.76
C LEU A 42 -17.75 -11.02 -17.54
N ARG A 43 -18.42 -10.19 -16.73
CA ARG A 43 -19.11 -10.57 -15.49
C ARG A 43 -18.26 -11.44 -14.55
N LEU A 44 -16.96 -11.15 -14.45
CA LEU A 44 -16.04 -11.90 -13.59
C LEU A 44 -16.42 -11.71 -12.13
N GLU A 45 -16.66 -12.80 -11.41
CA GLU A 45 -17.11 -12.80 -10.01
C GLU A 45 -16.12 -12.05 -9.08
N HIS A 46 -14.82 -12.23 -9.31
CA HIS A 46 -13.76 -11.65 -8.48
C HIS A 46 -13.17 -10.35 -9.06
N GLY A 47 -13.62 -9.92 -10.25
CA GLY A 47 -12.96 -8.84 -10.98
C GLY A 47 -13.09 -7.45 -10.32
N SER A 48 -14.24 -7.16 -9.73
CA SER A 48 -14.47 -5.90 -8.98
C SER A 48 -13.59 -5.83 -7.74
N TRP A 49 -13.50 -6.94 -7.00
CA TRP A 49 -12.61 -7.06 -5.84
C TRP A 49 -11.13 -6.93 -6.22
N ALA A 50 -10.68 -7.63 -7.27
CA ALA A 50 -9.29 -7.59 -7.72
C ALA A 50 -8.90 -6.19 -8.19
N SER A 51 -9.80 -5.49 -8.90
CA SER A 51 -9.60 -4.10 -9.29
C SER A 51 -9.44 -3.18 -8.06
N ALA A 52 -10.37 -3.27 -7.10
CA ALA A 52 -10.30 -2.45 -5.89
C ALA A 52 -9.03 -2.72 -5.08
N TYR A 53 -8.61 -3.98 -4.98
CA TYR A 53 -7.38 -4.38 -4.31
C TYR A 53 -6.14 -3.79 -4.99
N LEU A 54 -6.05 -3.87 -6.32
CA LEU A 54 -4.96 -3.27 -7.09
C LEU A 54 -4.89 -1.74 -6.91
N VAL A 55 -6.03 -1.06 -6.97
CA VAL A 55 -6.07 0.40 -6.83
C VAL A 55 -5.72 0.83 -5.41
N LEU A 56 -6.41 0.30 -4.40
CA LEU A 56 -6.30 0.81 -3.03
C LEU A 56 -5.08 0.28 -2.30
N VAL A 57 -4.82 -1.03 -2.39
CA VAL A 57 -3.76 -1.69 -1.61
C VAL A 57 -2.45 -1.62 -2.38
N VAL A 58 -2.40 -2.14 -3.60
CA VAL A 58 -1.14 -2.18 -4.35
C VAL A 58 -0.72 -0.78 -4.82
N GLY A 59 -1.69 0.06 -5.17
CA GLY A 59 -1.49 1.42 -5.65
C GLY A 59 -1.40 2.49 -4.57
N VAL A 60 -2.56 2.91 -4.07
CA VAL A 60 -2.71 4.08 -3.18
C VAL A 60 -1.93 3.91 -1.89
N ALA A 61 -2.01 2.75 -1.24
CA ALA A 61 -1.25 2.52 -0.02
C ALA A 61 0.27 2.58 -0.28
N LEU A 62 0.77 1.98 -1.36
CA LEU A 62 2.21 2.03 -1.70
C LEU A 62 2.71 3.46 -1.93
N ILE A 63 1.95 4.27 -2.67
CA ILE A 63 2.28 5.68 -2.90
C ILE A 63 2.30 6.44 -1.58
N ALA A 64 1.29 6.24 -0.73
CA ALA A 64 1.19 6.89 0.57
C ALA A 64 2.35 6.50 1.49
N LEU A 65 2.67 5.20 1.58
CA LEU A 65 3.77 4.66 2.38
C LEU A 65 5.10 5.27 1.92
N GLY A 66 5.40 5.22 0.62
CA GLY A 66 6.63 5.78 0.05
C GLY A 66 6.73 7.31 0.20
N ALA A 67 5.61 8.03 0.05
CA ALA A 67 5.57 9.47 0.25
C ALA A 67 5.87 9.86 1.71
N VAL A 68 5.27 9.16 2.68
CA VAL A 68 5.52 9.39 4.10
C VAL A 68 6.96 9.03 4.46
N GLN A 69 7.43 7.87 4.03
CA GLN A 69 8.78 7.39 4.33
C GLN A 69 9.85 8.33 3.73
N SER A 70 9.67 8.80 2.49
CA SER A 70 10.60 9.74 1.85
C SER A 70 10.71 11.10 2.55
N ARG A 71 9.69 11.48 3.33
CA ARG A 71 9.67 12.74 4.11
C ARG A 71 10.14 12.56 5.55
N LEU A 72 9.88 11.39 6.15
CA LEU A 72 10.12 11.15 7.57
C LEU A 72 11.38 10.35 7.87
N ALA A 73 11.85 9.52 6.95
CA ALA A 73 13.06 8.72 7.14
C ALA A 73 14.30 9.58 6.91
N GLN A 74 15.24 9.57 7.88
CA GLN A 74 16.46 10.37 7.80
C GLN A 74 17.39 9.92 6.66
N ARG A 75 17.42 8.62 6.35
CA ARG A 75 18.15 8.03 5.20
C ARG A 75 17.46 6.74 4.76
N LEU A 76 17.08 6.66 3.48
CA LEU A 76 16.62 5.42 2.85
C LEU A 76 17.68 4.94 1.87
N SER A 77 18.14 3.70 2.04
CA SER A 77 19.02 3.07 1.05
C SER A 77 18.19 2.54 -0.12
N GLY A 78 18.73 2.59 -1.34
CA GLY A 78 18.06 2.02 -2.52
C GLY A 78 17.78 0.52 -2.38
N ARG A 79 18.62 -0.22 -1.65
CA ARG A 79 18.40 -1.62 -1.30
C ARG A 79 17.17 -1.82 -0.41
N ALA A 80 17.00 -0.99 0.62
CA ALA A 80 15.82 -1.06 1.50
C ALA A 80 14.53 -0.80 0.70
N ILE A 81 14.53 0.22 -0.15
CA ILE A 81 13.41 0.52 -1.05
C ILE A 81 13.09 -0.68 -1.96
N GLY A 82 14.11 -1.31 -2.55
CA GLY A 82 13.92 -2.50 -3.40
C GLY A 82 13.32 -3.69 -2.64
N VAL A 83 13.78 -3.95 -1.41
CA VAL A 83 13.24 -5.04 -0.57
C VAL A 83 11.80 -4.75 -0.15
N GLU A 84 11.49 -3.52 0.24
CA GLU A 84 10.13 -3.11 0.62
C GLU A 84 9.16 -3.23 -0.56
N LEU A 85 9.55 -2.74 -1.74
CA LEU A 85 8.77 -2.88 -2.97
C LEU A 85 8.59 -4.34 -3.36
N GLY A 86 9.67 -5.12 -3.34
CA GLY A 86 9.63 -6.54 -3.65
C GLY A 86 8.70 -7.31 -2.72
N GLY A 87 8.83 -7.11 -1.40
CA GLY A 87 7.97 -7.75 -0.41
C GLY A 87 6.50 -7.35 -0.57
N TRP A 88 6.22 -6.06 -0.81
CA TRP A 88 4.87 -5.56 -1.04
C TRP A 88 4.22 -6.18 -2.27
N LEU A 89 4.95 -6.23 -3.39
CA LEU A 89 4.45 -6.77 -4.65
C LEU A 89 4.29 -8.29 -4.59
N VAL A 90 5.26 -9.01 -4.03
CA VAL A 90 5.18 -10.47 -3.90
C VAL A 90 4.06 -10.87 -2.95
N GLY A 91 3.92 -10.18 -1.81
CA GLY A 91 2.82 -10.41 -0.87
C GLY A 91 1.45 -10.14 -1.51
N SER A 92 1.34 -9.02 -2.24
CA SER A 92 0.11 -8.66 -2.97
C SER A 92 -0.23 -9.67 -4.08
N ALA A 93 0.77 -10.15 -4.82
CA ALA A 93 0.60 -11.17 -5.85
C ALA A 93 0.15 -12.50 -5.24
N GLY A 94 0.68 -12.86 -4.07
CA GLY A 94 0.22 -14.02 -3.30
C GLY A 94 -1.25 -13.91 -2.88
N VAL A 95 -1.67 -12.76 -2.36
CA VAL A 95 -3.09 -12.53 -1.98
C VAL A 95 -4.01 -12.60 -3.19
N ILE A 96 -3.69 -11.90 -4.29
CA ILE A 96 -4.48 -11.93 -5.52
C ILE A 96 -4.53 -13.34 -6.10
N GLY A 97 -3.37 -13.96 -6.30
CA GLY A 97 -3.25 -15.29 -6.89
C GLY A 97 -3.95 -16.37 -6.05
N GLY A 98 -3.75 -16.35 -4.73
CA GLY A 98 -4.42 -17.27 -3.82
C GLY A 98 -5.93 -17.10 -3.79
N THR A 99 -6.44 -15.87 -3.93
CA THR A 99 -7.88 -15.62 -4.00
C THR A 99 -8.47 -16.11 -5.32
N LEU A 100 -7.81 -15.81 -6.45
CA LEU A 100 -8.27 -16.24 -7.78
C LEU A 100 -8.18 -17.76 -7.99
N LEU A 101 -7.26 -18.43 -7.28
CA LEU A 101 -7.09 -19.89 -7.30
C LEU A 101 -7.86 -20.60 -6.18
N GLU A 102 -8.65 -19.86 -5.38
CA GLU A 102 -9.39 -20.41 -4.22
C GLU A 102 -8.48 -21.24 -3.29
N ALA A 103 -7.26 -20.74 -3.05
CA ALA A 103 -6.24 -21.38 -2.24
C ALA A 103 -5.94 -20.54 -0.98
N PRO A 104 -6.74 -20.69 0.11
CA PRO A 104 -6.57 -19.93 1.34
C PRO A 104 -5.14 -19.92 1.92
N PRO A 105 -4.38 -21.03 1.91
CA PRO A 105 -3.01 -21.01 2.43
C PRO A 105 -2.08 -20.05 1.68
N ILE A 106 -2.29 -19.85 0.37
CA ILE A 106 -1.49 -18.91 -0.43
C ILE A 106 -1.84 -17.47 -0.05
N VAL A 107 -3.12 -17.20 0.21
CA VAL A 107 -3.60 -15.90 0.69
C VAL A 107 -3.01 -15.59 2.07
N ASP A 108 -2.96 -16.57 2.97
CA ASP A 108 -2.37 -16.44 4.31
C ASP A 108 -0.89 -16.06 4.23
N VAL A 109 -0.11 -16.79 3.41
CA VAL A 109 1.33 -16.52 3.21
C VAL A 109 1.54 -15.13 2.60
N GLY A 110 0.73 -14.75 1.60
CA GLY A 110 0.77 -13.42 1.00
C GLY A 110 0.46 -12.32 2.01
N GLY A 111 -0.57 -12.52 2.84
CA GLY A 111 -0.97 -11.61 3.91
C GLY A 111 0.11 -11.44 4.99
N ILE A 112 0.74 -12.54 5.42
CA ILE A 112 1.87 -12.50 6.37
C ILE A 112 3.03 -11.70 5.77
N LEU A 113 3.37 -11.93 4.50
CA LEU A 113 4.44 -11.19 3.84
C LEU A 113 4.14 -9.69 3.75
N LEU A 114 2.87 -9.32 3.47
CA LEU A 114 2.45 -7.92 3.51
C LEU A 114 2.58 -7.30 4.89
N LEU A 115 2.22 -8.03 5.96
CA LEU A 115 2.40 -7.58 7.34
C LEU A 115 3.88 -7.34 7.65
N VAL A 116 4.77 -8.24 7.23
CA VAL A 116 6.23 -8.07 7.38
C VAL A 116 6.70 -6.81 6.64
N SER A 117 6.25 -6.60 5.39
CA SER A 117 6.58 -5.39 4.65
C SER A 117 6.07 -4.12 5.34
N LEU A 118 4.86 -4.15 5.89
CA LEU A 118 4.27 -3.03 6.62
C LEU A 118 5.08 -2.69 7.88
N ILE A 119 5.54 -3.72 8.60
CA ILE A 119 6.45 -3.55 9.74
C ILE A 119 7.75 -2.89 9.27
N THR A 120 8.36 -3.33 8.15
CA THR A 120 9.59 -2.69 7.64
C THR A 120 9.40 -1.21 7.30
N PHE A 121 8.29 -0.83 6.66
CA PHE A 121 7.95 0.57 6.42
C PHE A 121 7.82 1.36 7.73
N MET A 122 7.20 0.77 8.75
CA MET A 122 7.04 1.41 10.06
C MET A 122 8.39 1.57 10.79
N LEU A 123 9.27 0.57 10.68
CA LEU A 123 10.63 0.62 11.22
C LEU A 123 11.48 1.71 10.58
N ALA A 124 11.35 1.92 9.26
CA ALA A 124 12.07 2.97 8.54
C ALA A 124 11.72 4.40 9.02
N VAL A 125 10.56 4.57 9.65
CA VAL A 125 10.03 5.84 10.14
C VAL A 125 10.08 5.96 11.67
N ARG A 126 10.67 4.98 12.38
CA ARG A 126 10.69 4.94 13.86
C ARG A 126 11.29 6.17 14.54
N ARG A 127 12.21 6.86 13.87
CA ARG A 127 12.78 8.14 14.34
C ARG A 127 12.41 9.22 13.33
N PRO A 128 11.16 9.69 13.34
CA PRO A 128 10.67 10.60 12.32
C PRO A 128 11.35 11.96 12.46
N ALA A 129 11.71 12.57 11.32
CA ALA A 129 11.98 14.00 11.28
C ALA A 129 10.71 14.80 11.69
N PRO A 130 10.83 16.05 12.17
CA PRO A 130 9.68 16.86 12.58
C PRO A 130 8.66 16.98 11.45
N ALA A 131 7.42 16.55 11.69
CA ALA A 131 6.38 16.51 10.67
C ALA A 131 4.97 16.78 11.20
N PRO A 132 4.03 17.19 10.33
CA PRO A 132 2.67 17.51 10.75
C PRO A 132 1.92 16.27 11.25
N PRO A 133 1.20 16.35 12.39
CA PRO A 133 0.53 15.21 13.02
C PRO A 133 -0.56 14.58 12.14
N VAL A 134 -1.25 15.37 11.29
CA VAL A 134 -2.25 14.88 10.34
C VAL A 134 -1.69 13.82 9.38
N MET A 135 -0.47 14.00 8.88
CA MET A 135 0.15 13.09 7.91
C MET A 135 0.46 11.72 8.56
N LEU A 136 0.85 11.73 9.83
CA LEU A 136 1.06 10.54 10.65
C LEU A 136 -0.27 9.82 10.98
N TRP A 137 -1.33 10.57 11.26
CA TRP A 137 -2.65 10.00 11.56
C TRP A 137 -3.30 9.34 10.35
N THR A 138 -3.24 9.94 9.17
CA THR A 138 -3.77 9.32 7.94
C THR A 138 -2.99 8.05 7.59
N PHE A 139 -1.66 8.07 7.68
CA PHE A 139 -0.82 6.88 7.50
C PHE A 139 -1.18 5.77 8.48
N ARG A 140 -1.32 6.11 9.77
CA ARG A 140 -1.67 5.14 10.83
C ARG A 140 -3.07 4.58 10.66
N LEU A 141 -4.04 5.39 10.23
CA LEU A 141 -5.41 4.96 10.01
C LEU A 141 -5.48 3.93 8.86
N VAL A 142 -4.80 4.20 7.74
CA VAL A 142 -4.74 3.28 6.59
C VAL A 142 -4.04 1.97 6.98
N VAL A 143 -2.90 2.07 7.67
CA VAL A 143 -2.18 0.91 8.19
C VAL A 143 -3.02 0.10 9.18
N ALA A 144 -3.73 0.76 10.09
CA ALA A 144 -4.59 0.11 11.07
C ALA A 144 -5.78 -0.60 10.41
N ILE A 145 -6.44 0.04 9.43
CA ILE A 145 -7.54 -0.58 8.67
C ILE A 145 -7.05 -1.84 7.96
N ILE A 146 -5.88 -1.80 7.33
CA ILE A 146 -5.30 -2.96 6.63
C ILE A 146 -4.93 -4.08 7.62
N ILE A 147 -4.25 -3.74 8.72
CA ILE A 147 -3.86 -4.71 9.77
C ILE A 147 -5.07 -5.38 10.39
N VAL A 148 -6.18 -4.67 10.58
CA VAL A 148 -7.39 -5.22 11.21
C VAL A 148 -8.21 -6.03 10.21
N SER A 149 -8.28 -5.61 8.94
CA SER A 149 -9.11 -6.26 7.93
C SER A 149 -8.60 -7.64 7.51
N ILE A 150 -7.27 -7.84 7.45
CA ILE A 150 -6.64 -9.11 7.06
C ILE A 150 -7.02 -10.26 8.02
N PRO A 151 -6.78 -10.19 9.35
CA PRO A 151 -7.14 -11.25 10.27
C PRO A 151 -8.65 -11.50 10.34
N ILE A 152 -9.48 -10.47 10.16
CA ILE A 152 -10.94 -10.65 10.11
C ILE A 152 -11.34 -11.51 8.90
N GLY A 153 -10.75 -11.27 7.73
CA GLY A 153 -10.98 -12.08 6.54
C GLY A 153 -10.55 -13.55 6.71
N LEU A 154 -9.42 -13.79 7.39
CA LEU A 154 -8.91 -15.15 7.65
C LEU A 154 -9.78 -15.92 8.64
N VAL A 155 -10.21 -15.25 9.73
CA VAL A 155 -11.11 -15.84 10.72
C VAL A 155 -12.47 -16.17 10.10
N LEU A 156 -13.02 -15.26 9.29
CA LEU A 156 -14.30 -15.51 8.60
C LEU A 156 -14.21 -16.64 7.58
N SER A 157 -13.08 -16.79 6.88
CA SER A 157 -12.81 -17.90 5.95
C SER A 157 -12.81 -19.25 6.67
N GLN A 158 -12.12 -19.34 7.82
CA GLN A 158 -12.06 -20.55 8.64
C GLN A 158 -13.42 -20.93 9.22
N LEU A 159 -14.21 -19.94 9.67
CA LEU A 159 -15.56 -20.17 10.19
C LEU A 159 -16.59 -20.58 9.12
N ARG A 160 -16.27 -20.40 7.83
CA ARG A 160 -17.18 -20.75 6.72
C ARG A 160 -16.94 -22.15 6.16
N HIS A 161 -15.77 -22.73 6.45
CA HIS A 161 -15.35 -24.06 5.97
C HIS A 161 -15.19 -25.11 7.08
N GLY A 162 -15.36 -24.72 8.35
CA GLY A 162 -15.45 -25.64 9.50
C GLY A 162 -16.89 -25.79 9.97
#